data_AF-F2U024-F1
#
_entry.id   AF-F2U024-F1
#
_cell.length_a   1.000
_cell.length_b   1.000
_cell.length_c   1.000
_cell.angle_alpha   90.00
_cell.angle_beta   90.00
_cell.angle_gamma   90.00
#
_symmetry.space_group_name_H-M   'P 1'
#
loop_
_entity.id
_entity.type
_entity.pdbx_description
1 polymer ?
#
loop_
_entity_poly.entity_id
_entity_poly.type
_entity_poly.pdbx_seq_one_letter_code
_entity_poly.pdbx_strand_id
1 'polypeptide(L)'
;MLVPQAVWLTNITSSTPPPPTTTMTRLSCVLAIVAAVAVLAPSVALAQNQYTCSNTLVSVGELSSCGNFAYHPSEHVCCNGVLNERTGGNNQCCGTEWGLVSRCCNGVLTDPTNGTACCNGNIYNPDFFVCCEDGSVLPTTFSSFTFPACCYDASSKTTSLYDAATSTCCGGTVRDQVSAPDQAICCIDGQYEEFNALVENRACCETRSRSEIFDANTHRCCEDGPVVLPDTINTYQCCGAELYDVDEQDCCDGVLYDKQDDYMCCGTQYSDVSALDFPTCCGSTLYDAGVGALRCCAEGVYNLNDDTCVQQECRRCGEREFCAASTSSATGPLATVLAVAAALILALTV
;
A
#
# COMPACT_ATOMS: atom_id res chain seq x y z
N MET A 1 48.87 -44.90 30.79
CA MET A 1 48.97 -46.34 30.51
C MET A 1 48.18 -46.63 29.25
N LEU A 2 48.89 -47.11 28.21
CA LEU A 2 48.45 -47.97 27.11
C LEU A 2 47.16 -47.63 26.34
N VAL A 3 47.34 -47.13 25.11
CA VAL A 3 46.52 -47.53 23.93
C VAL A 3 46.89 -49.00 23.61
N PRO A 4 46.00 -49.84 23.03
CA PRO A 4 46.07 -50.08 21.57
C PRO A 4 44.75 -50.48 20.83
N GLN A 5 44.65 -50.01 19.56
CA GLN A 5 44.43 -50.78 18.30
C GLN A 5 43.11 -51.58 18.09
N ALA A 6 42.53 -51.86 16.90
CA ALA A 6 42.74 -51.54 15.49
C ALA A 6 41.70 -52.31 14.61
N VAL A 7 41.25 -51.67 13.51
CA VAL A 7 41.14 -52.20 12.11
C VAL A 7 40.02 -53.19 11.67
N TRP A 8 39.65 -53.02 10.38
CA TRP A 8 39.05 -53.88 9.32
C TRP A 8 37.74 -53.29 8.74
N LEU A 9 37.71 -52.63 7.56
CA LEU A 9 37.69 -53.14 6.16
C LEU A 9 36.50 -54.10 5.93
N THR A 10 35.54 -53.95 4.99
CA THR A 10 35.55 -53.81 3.51
C THR A 10 34.09 -53.55 3.04
N ASN A 11 33.76 -52.65 2.09
CA ASN A 11 33.84 -52.73 0.62
C ASN A 11 32.67 -53.50 -0.10
N ILE A 12 32.12 -52.87 -1.17
CA ILE A 12 31.57 -53.49 -2.43
C ILE A 12 30.18 -54.19 -2.29
N THR A 13 29.15 -54.06 -3.15
CA THR A 13 28.94 -53.50 -4.50
C THR A 13 27.44 -53.52 -4.90
N SER A 14 27.07 -52.61 -5.80
CA SER A 14 26.19 -52.73 -6.98
C SER A 14 24.92 -53.61 -6.97
N SER A 15 23.80 -53.05 -7.43
CA SER A 15 23.25 -53.35 -8.77
C SER A 15 21.90 -52.65 -9.01
N THR A 16 21.86 -51.74 -9.97
CA THR A 16 20.69 -51.47 -10.83
C THR A 16 20.68 -52.55 -11.94
N PRO A 17 19.54 -52.94 -12.56
CA PRO A 17 18.97 -52.18 -13.70
C PRO A 17 17.42 -52.43 -13.85
N PRO A 18 16.77 -52.25 -15.03
CA PRO A 18 16.42 -51.02 -15.75
C PRO A 18 14.88 -50.98 -16.11
N PRO A 19 14.39 -50.00 -16.92
CA PRO A 19 12.97 -49.77 -17.21
C PRO A 19 12.51 -50.41 -18.54
N PRO A 20 11.22 -50.24 -18.91
CA PRO A 20 10.87 -49.89 -20.30
C PRO A 20 9.81 -48.77 -20.36
N THR A 21 9.99 -47.70 -21.16
CA THR A 21 9.56 -47.55 -22.58
C THR A 21 8.09 -47.93 -22.77
N THR A 22 7.16 -47.11 -23.29
CA THR A 22 7.06 -46.37 -24.58
C THR A 22 5.57 -45.93 -24.62
N THR A 23 5.04 -44.96 -25.36
CA THR A 23 5.10 -44.77 -26.81
C THR A 23 4.31 -43.50 -27.18
N MET A 24 4.85 -42.77 -28.16
CA MET A 24 4.20 -41.73 -28.96
C MET A 24 3.09 -42.26 -29.86
N THR A 25 2.15 -41.37 -30.22
CA THR A 25 1.56 -41.16 -31.57
C THR A 25 0.83 -39.80 -31.47
N ARG A 26 1.26 -38.65 -32.03
CA ARG A 26 1.55 -38.16 -33.40
C ARG A 26 0.39 -38.25 -34.40
N LEU A 27 0.21 -37.11 -35.09
CA LEU A 27 -0.61 -36.77 -36.27
C LEU A 27 -2.06 -36.33 -35.99
N SER A 28 -2.58 -35.22 -36.52
CA SER A 28 -2.18 -34.47 -37.71
C SER A 28 -2.55 -32.98 -37.63
N CYS A 29 -1.60 -32.15 -38.09
CA CYS A 29 -1.80 -30.83 -38.64
C CYS A 29 -2.88 -30.83 -39.74
N VAL A 30 -3.69 -29.77 -39.82
CA VAL A 30 -3.91 -28.91 -41.01
C VAL A 30 -5.10 -28.01 -40.67
N LEU A 31 -4.81 -26.80 -40.20
CA LEU A 31 -5.42 -25.53 -40.61
C LEU A 31 -4.80 -24.42 -39.77
N ALA A 32 -3.50 -24.24 -39.97
CA ALA A 32 -2.88 -22.93 -39.84
C ALA A 32 -3.37 -22.06 -41.02
N ILE A 33 -3.30 -20.74 -40.83
CA ILE A 33 -3.51 -19.67 -41.83
C ILE A 33 -4.94 -19.08 -41.82
N VAL A 34 -5.32 -18.45 -40.71
CA VAL A 34 -5.63 -17.01 -40.77
C VAL A 34 -4.52 -16.33 -40.00
N ALA A 35 -3.64 -15.69 -40.77
CA ALA A 35 -2.39 -15.12 -40.32
C ALA A 35 -2.64 -13.90 -39.42
N ALA A 36 -1.89 -13.89 -38.31
CA ALA A 36 -1.12 -12.76 -37.81
C ALA A 36 -1.74 -11.36 -37.95
N VAL A 37 -2.34 -10.86 -36.88
CA VAL A 37 -1.88 -9.69 -36.09
C VAL A 37 -2.79 -9.61 -34.86
N ALA A 38 -2.33 -10.10 -33.72
CA ALA A 38 -2.70 -9.69 -32.35
C ALA A 38 -2.09 -10.68 -31.36
N VAL A 39 -0.77 -10.84 -31.46
CA VAL A 39 0.05 -11.27 -30.32
C VAL A 39 0.06 -10.07 -29.37
N LEU A 40 -0.03 -10.34 -28.06
CA LEU A 40 0.24 -9.46 -26.92
C LEU A 40 -0.95 -8.68 -26.33
N ALA A 41 -1.65 -9.34 -25.39
CA ALA A 41 -1.88 -8.86 -24.02
C ALA A 41 -2.64 -7.50 -23.84
N PRO A 42 -2.94 -7.08 -22.59
CA PRO A 42 -4.30 -7.11 -22.06
C PRO A 42 -4.90 -5.71 -21.91
N SER A 43 -6.20 -5.68 -21.68
CA SER A 43 -6.92 -4.61 -20.98
C SER A 43 -6.15 -4.14 -19.73
N VAL A 44 -5.48 -2.99 -19.82
CA VAL A 44 -5.02 -2.25 -18.64
C VAL A 44 -6.13 -1.27 -18.27
N ALA A 45 -7.07 -1.75 -17.45
CA ALA A 45 -7.86 -0.86 -16.62
C ALA A 45 -6.96 -0.43 -15.45
N LEU A 46 -6.75 0.88 -15.30
CA LEU A 46 -6.13 1.47 -14.12
C LEU A 46 -7.03 1.17 -12.91
N ALA A 47 -6.60 0.25 -12.05
CA ALA A 47 -7.20 0.05 -10.74
C ALA A 47 -6.76 1.21 -9.84
N GLN A 48 -7.69 2.10 -9.47
CA GLN A 48 -7.48 3.01 -8.35
C GLN A 48 -7.52 2.18 -7.06
N ASN A 49 -6.48 2.30 -6.22
CA ASN A 49 -6.40 1.59 -4.94
C ASN A 49 -7.48 2.12 -3.98
N GLN A 50 -8.62 1.42 -3.88
CA GLN A 50 -9.55 1.55 -2.76
C GLN A 50 -9.07 0.67 -1.60
N TYR A 51 -8.82 1.27 -0.45
CA TYR A 51 -8.57 0.54 0.78
C TYR A 51 -9.90 -0.06 1.28
N THR A 52 -9.97 -1.37 1.42
CA THR A 52 -11.13 -2.06 1.99
C THR A 52 -10.72 -2.79 3.26
N CYS A 53 -11.24 -2.35 4.42
CA CYS A 53 -11.23 -3.17 5.63
C CYS A 53 -12.45 -4.12 5.53
N SER A 54 -12.23 -5.43 5.67
CA SER A 54 -13.30 -6.43 5.61
C SER A 54 -13.86 -6.71 7.00
N ASN A 55 -15.18 -6.77 7.11
CA ASN A 55 -15.88 -7.33 8.26
C ASN A 55 -16.35 -8.74 7.85
N THR A 56 -16.03 -9.78 8.64
CA THR A 56 -16.28 -11.17 8.24
C THR A 56 -16.79 -12.02 9.41
N LEU A 57 -17.70 -12.96 9.12
CA LEU A 57 -18.15 -14.02 10.03
C LEU A 57 -17.16 -15.20 10.00
N VAL A 58 -16.69 -15.66 11.17
CA VAL A 58 -15.57 -16.62 11.27
C VAL A 58 -16.01 -18.06 11.60
N SER A 59 -15.43 -19.05 10.91
CA SER A 59 -15.56 -20.50 11.19
C SER A 59 -14.19 -21.16 11.48
N VAL A 60 -14.17 -22.38 12.02
CA VAL A 60 -13.02 -23.15 12.59
C VAL A 60 -11.76 -23.28 11.68
N GLY A 61 -11.79 -22.81 10.43
CA GLY A 61 -10.63 -22.75 9.52
C GLY A 61 -9.63 -21.62 9.78
N GLU A 62 -9.89 -20.71 10.72
CA GLU A 62 -8.99 -19.58 11.04
C GLU A 62 -7.91 -19.91 12.09
N LEU A 63 -7.91 -21.13 12.59
CA LEU A 63 -6.86 -21.62 13.49
C LEU A 63 -5.66 -22.10 12.68
N SER A 64 -4.47 -21.59 13.00
CA SER A 64 -3.19 -22.09 12.49
C SER A 64 -2.62 -23.18 13.39
N SER A 65 -1.72 -24.00 12.87
CA SER A 65 -1.04 -25.05 13.63
C SER A 65 0.40 -24.70 13.95
N CYS A 66 0.83 -24.93 15.19
CA CYS A 66 2.21 -24.87 15.64
C CYS A 66 2.61 -26.22 16.27
N GLY A 67 3.31 -27.06 15.52
CA GLY A 67 3.55 -28.45 15.93
C GLY A 67 2.21 -29.18 16.17
N ASN A 68 1.92 -29.51 17.43
CA ASN A 68 0.70 -30.22 17.84
C ASN A 68 -0.42 -29.31 18.37
N PHE A 69 -0.24 -27.99 18.34
CA PHE A 69 -1.20 -27.04 18.89
C PHE A 69 -1.89 -26.25 17.77
N ALA A 70 -3.21 -26.09 17.88
CA ALA A 70 -3.95 -25.11 17.10
C ALA A 70 -3.96 -23.77 17.85
N TYR A 71 -3.81 -22.66 17.15
CA TYR A 71 -3.76 -21.32 17.75
C TYR A 71 -4.39 -20.27 16.83
N HIS A 72 -4.86 -19.18 17.43
CA HIS A 72 -5.37 -18.04 16.68
C HIS A 72 -4.21 -17.10 16.27
N PRO A 73 -3.99 -16.83 14.97
CA PRO A 73 -2.86 -16.01 14.50
C PRO A 73 -2.86 -14.56 14.98
N SER A 74 -4.01 -14.04 15.43
CA SER A 74 -4.11 -12.70 16.03
C SER A 74 -3.70 -12.65 17.51
N GLU A 75 -3.53 -13.81 18.15
CA GLU A 75 -3.16 -13.88 19.57
C GLU A 75 -1.76 -14.48 19.74
N HIS A 76 -1.34 -15.35 18.82
CA HIS A 76 -0.07 -16.06 18.93
C HIS A 76 0.68 -16.11 17.60
N VAL A 77 1.98 -16.42 17.70
CA VAL A 77 2.90 -16.64 16.58
C VAL A 77 3.64 -17.95 16.81
N CYS A 78 3.59 -18.86 15.84
CA CYS A 78 4.47 -20.02 15.83
C CYS A 78 5.86 -19.63 15.29
N CYS A 79 6.91 -19.93 16.05
CA CYS A 79 8.28 -19.77 15.59
C CYS A 79 9.10 -21.00 15.96
N ASN A 80 9.66 -21.67 14.96
CA ASN A 80 10.43 -22.91 15.12
C ASN A 80 9.71 -23.98 15.98
N GLY A 81 8.40 -24.13 15.80
CA GLY A 81 7.57 -25.10 16.54
C GLY A 81 7.21 -24.68 17.98
N VAL A 82 7.62 -23.49 18.41
CA VAL A 82 7.27 -22.90 19.71
C VAL A 82 6.19 -21.84 19.52
N LEU A 83 5.11 -21.94 20.29
CA LEU A 83 4.03 -20.97 20.29
C LEU A 83 4.39 -19.79 21.21
N ASN A 84 4.32 -18.56 20.68
CA ASN A 84 4.61 -17.32 21.41
C ASN A 84 3.38 -16.42 21.42
N GLU A 85 3.10 -15.77 22.53
CA GLU A 85 2.02 -14.78 22.64
C GLU A 85 2.36 -13.50 21.85
N ARG A 86 1.35 -12.83 21.30
CA ARG A 86 1.50 -11.46 20.80
C ARG A 86 1.45 -10.48 21.98
N THR A 87 2.59 -10.27 22.61
CA THR A 87 2.75 -9.18 23.59
C THR A 87 2.82 -7.85 22.84
N GLY A 88 1.79 -7.01 22.95
CA GLY A 88 1.68 -5.64 22.43
C GLY A 88 2.77 -5.18 21.45
N GLY A 89 2.44 -5.14 20.16
CA GLY A 89 3.38 -4.86 19.07
C GLY A 89 3.18 -5.83 17.90
N ASN A 90 3.84 -5.55 16.78
CA ASN A 90 3.79 -6.40 15.59
C ASN A 90 4.91 -7.45 15.70
N ASN A 91 4.71 -8.52 16.48
CA ASN A 91 5.71 -9.58 16.69
C ASN A 91 5.58 -10.66 15.59
N GLN A 92 6.71 -11.24 15.18
CA GLN A 92 6.80 -12.32 14.20
C GLN A 92 8.00 -13.25 14.46
N CYS A 93 8.04 -14.36 13.74
CA CYS A 93 9.24 -15.18 13.65
C CYS A 93 10.24 -14.53 12.68
N CYS A 94 11.45 -14.30 13.16
CA CYS A 94 12.59 -13.82 12.39
C CYS A 94 13.64 -14.94 12.31
N GLY A 95 13.64 -15.67 11.19
CA GLY A 95 14.44 -16.89 11.06
C GLY A 95 13.98 -17.93 12.08
N THR A 96 14.77 -18.14 13.14
CA THR A 96 14.47 -19.09 14.23
C THR A 96 14.07 -18.43 15.55
N GLU A 97 14.12 -17.10 15.61
CA GLU A 97 13.87 -16.34 16.83
C GLU A 97 12.57 -15.55 16.73
N TRP A 98 11.83 -15.43 17.83
CA TRP A 98 10.61 -14.64 17.89
C TRP A 98 10.92 -13.24 18.44
N GLY A 99 10.38 -12.19 17.79
CA GLY A 99 10.58 -10.81 18.23
C GLY A 99 9.76 -9.82 17.42
N LEU A 100 10.03 -8.52 17.61
CA LEU A 100 9.35 -7.45 16.86
C LEU A 100 9.74 -7.50 15.38
N VAL A 101 8.75 -7.37 14.48
CA VAL A 101 8.95 -7.29 13.01
C VAL A 101 10.01 -6.24 12.66
N SER A 102 9.95 -5.07 13.30
CA SER A 102 10.89 -3.96 13.09
C SER A 102 12.35 -4.28 13.43
N ARG A 103 12.59 -5.35 14.18
CA ARG A 103 13.93 -5.84 14.53
C ARG A 103 14.37 -7.02 13.66
N CYS A 104 13.54 -7.48 12.73
CA CYS A 104 13.93 -8.58 11.87
C CYS A 104 14.70 -8.09 10.64
N CYS A 105 15.95 -8.51 10.50
CA CYS A 105 16.80 -8.18 9.37
C CYS A 105 17.22 -9.45 8.63
N ASN A 106 16.58 -9.73 7.49
CA ASN A 106 16.87 -10.90 6.65
C ASN A 106 16.94 -12.23 7.45
N GLY A 107 16.00 -12.43 8.37
CA GLY A 107 15.92 -13.63 9.22
C GLY A 107 16.81 -13.60 10.47
N VAL A 108 17.48 -12.49 10.77
CA VAL A 108 18.27 -12.29 11.99
C VAL A 108 17.63 -11.19 12.83
N LEU A 109 17.36 -11.49 14.11
CA LEU A 109 16.82 -10.51 15.03
C LEU A 109 17.91 -9.52 15.46
N THR A 110 17.70 -8.23 15.26
CA THR A 110 18.59 -7.16 15.69
C THR A 110 18.24 -6.70 17.10
N ASP A 111 19.24 -6.24 17.82
CA ASP A 111 19.07 -5.64 19.14
C ASP A 111 19.64 -4.21 19.12
N PRO A 112 18.77 -3.18 19.19
CA PRO A 112 19.21 -1.80 19.25
C PRO A 112 20.12 -1.51 20.46
N THR A 113 20.00 -2.28 21.56
CA THR A 113 20.87 -2.11 22.73
C THR A 113 22.30 -2.60 22.51
N ASN A 114 22.51 -3.47 21.51
CA ASN A 114 23.82 -3.93 21.08
C ASN A 114 24.37 -3.13 19.89
N GLY A 115 23.79 -1.97 19.56
CA GLY A 115 24.26 -1.11 18.47
C GLY A 115 24.10 -1.78 17.11
N THR A 116 22.95 -2.42 16.86
CA THR A 116 22.64 -3.03 15.56
C THR A 116 21.32 -2.52 15.01
N ALA A 117 21.32 -2.20 13.71
CA ALA A 117 20.17 -1.77 12.94
C ALA A 117 20.13 -2.51 11.60
N CYS A 118 19.00 -2.43 10.89
CA CYS A 118 18.81 -3.08 9.60
C CYS A 118 18.69 -2.04 8.48
N CYS A 119 19.42 -2.24 7.39
CA CYS A 119 19.34 -1.44 6.18
C CYS A 119 19.07 -2.34 4.98
N ASN A 120 17.83 -2.37 4.48
CA ASN A 120 17.41 -3.20 3.35
C ASN A 120 17.91 -4.67 3.45
N GLY A 121 17.85 -5.25 4.66
CA GLY A 121 18.27 -6.64 4.92
C GLY A 121 19.74 -6.81 5.33
N ASN A 122 20.53 -5.74 5.36
CA ASN A 122 21.91 -5.76 5.85
C ASN A 122 21.97 -5.21 7.28
N ILE A 123 22.61 -5.95 8.18
CA ILE A 123 22.84 -5.49 9.55
C ILE A 123 24.02 -4.53 9.55
N TYR A 124 23.85 -3.39 10.21
CA TYR A 124 24.90 -2.39 10.38
C TYR A 124 24.91 -1.83 11.80
N ASN A 125 26.00 -1.16 12.18
CA ASN A 125 26.09 -0.45 13.45
C ASN A 125 25.70 1.03 13.25
N PRO A 126 24.58 1.52 13.82
CA PRO A 126 24.13 2.89 13.66
C PRO A 126 25.00 3.93 14.36
N ASP A 127 25.93 3.53 15.24
CA ASP A 127 26.92 4.43 15.86
C ASP A 127 27.99 4.88 14.85
N PHE A 128 28.21 4.10 13.78
CA PHE A 128 29.31 4.31 12.83
C PHE A 128 28.87 4.45 11.38
N PHE A 129 27.59 4.21 11.07
CA PHE A 129 27.08 4.26 9.71
C PHE A 129 25.64 4.77 9.67
N VAL A 130 25.23 5.33 8.53
CA VAL A 130 23.83 5.69 8.22
C VAL A 130 23.31 4.80 7.10
N CYS A 131 22.07 4.33 7.23
CA CYS A 131 21.33 3.67 6.16
C CYS A 131 20.63 4.72 5.31
N CYS A 132 20.84 4.66 4.00
CA CYS A 132 20.21 5.55 3.05
C CYS A 132 19.01 4.87 2.37
N GLU A 133 18.17 5.66 1.70
CA GLU A 133 16.92 5.19 1.11
C GLU A 133 17.13 4.07 0.08
N ASP A 134 18.19 4.17 -0.72
CA ASP A 134 18.61 3.15 -1.69
C ASP A 134 19.16 1.85 -1.06
N GLY A 135 19.30 1.81 0.27
CA GLY A 135 19.89 0.69 1.02
C GLY A 135 21.41 0.73 1.13
N SER A 136 22.05 1.79 0.63
CA SER A 136 23.47 2.00 0.88
C SER A 136 23.73 2.30 2.36
N VAL A 137 24.86 1.83 2.87
CA VAL A 137 25.30 2.07 4.25
C VAL A 137 26.58 2.87 4.19
N LEU A 138 26.52 4.13 4.63
CA LEU A 138 27.63 5.08 4.50
C LEU A 138 28.31 5.33 5.86
N PRO A 139 29.65 5.32 5.94
CA PRO A 139 30.37 5.49 7.19
C PRO A 139 30.34 6.94 7.72
N THR A 140 30.07 7.11 9.01
CA THR A 140 30.06 8.41 9.72
C THR A 140 31.36 8.69 10.48
N THR A 141 32.22 7.67 10.67
CA THR A 141 33.43 7.75 11.49
C THR A 141 34.47 8.75 11.01
N PHE A 142 34.35 9.26 9.79
CA PHE A 142 35.28 10.20 9.17
C PHE A 142 34.68 11.59 8.98
N SER A 143 33.42 11.79 9.34
CA SER A 143 32.76 13.08 9.23
C SER A 143 32.65 13.74 10.61
N SER A 144 32.91 15.03 10.69
CA SER A 144 32.69 15.85 11.89
C SER A 144 31.21 16.22 12.05
N PHE A 145 30.30 15.32 11.68
CA PHE A 145 28.86 15.58 11.67
C PHE A 145 28.26 15.32 13.05
N THR A 146 27.40 16.24 13.48
CA THR A 146 26.67 16.13 14.75
C THR A 146 25.47 15.21 14.59
N PHE A 147 24.73 15.33 13.48
CA PHE A 147 23.57 14.51 13.15
C PHE A 147 23.68 14.00 11.70
N PRO A 148 24.48 12.94 11.44
CA PRO A 148 24.67 12.45 10.08
C PRO A 148 23.37 11.90 9.49
N ALA A 149 23.05 12.29 8.26
CA ALA A 149 21.90 11.84 7.49
C ALA A 149 22.27 11.59 6.01
N CYS A 150 21.41 10.86 5.29
CA CYS A 150 21.60 10.59 3.86
C CYS A 150 20.66 11.45 3.01
N CYS A 151 21.19 11.96 1.90
CA CYS A 151 20.43 12.59 0.83
C CYS A 151 20.53 11.72 -0.42
N TYR A 152 19.40 11.18 -0.86
CA TYR A 152 19.30 10.31 -2.03
C TYR A 152 18.62 11.05 -3.19
N ASP A 153 19.26 11.03 -4.35
CA ASP A 153 18.72 11.51 -5.61
C ASP A 153 18.24 10.33 -6.44
N ALA A 154 16.92 10.18 -6.56
CA ALA A 154 16.30 9.11 -7.35
C ALA A 154 16.58 9.22 -8.86
N SER A 155 16.81 10.42 -9.38
CA SER A 155 17.07 10.67 -10.81
C SER A 155 18.48 10.23 -11.20
N SER A 156 19.47 10.61 -10.40
CA SER A 156 20.87 10.23 -10.63
C SER A 156 21.26 8.90 -9.97
N LYS A 157 20.41 8.36 -9.07
CA LYS A 157 20.70 7.21 -8.21
C LYS A 157 21.96 7.39 -7.39
N THR A 158 22.16 8.60 -6.90
CA THR A 158 23.32 8.95 -6.07
C THR A 158 22.89 9.23 -4.65
N THR A 159 23.82 8.96 -3.73
CA THR A 159 23.60 9.13 -2.31
C THR A 159 24.76 9.92 -1.73
N SER A 160 24.46 10.91 -0.91
CA SER A 160 25.43 11.75 -0.22
C SER A 160 25.13 11.80 1.28
N LEU A 161 26.19 11.91 2.08
CA LEU A 161 26.07 12.18 3.52
C LEU A 161 26.05 13.69 3.77
N TYR A 162 25.23 14.12 4.71
CA TYR A 162 25.22 15.49 5.21
C TYR A 162 24.99 15.53 6.73
N ASP A 163 25.23 16.69 7.34
CA ASP A 163 24.90 16.95 8.74
C ASP A 163 23.52 17.61 8.83
N ALA A 164 22.53 16.91 9.38
CA ALA A 164 21.18 17.43 9.57
C ALA A 164 21.13 18.57 10.61
N ALA A 165 22.21 18.82 11.35
CA ALA A 165 22.34 20.01 12.20
C ALA A 165 22.43 21.30 11.39
N THR A 166 23.02 21.26 10.19
CA THR A 166 23.40 22.45 9.41
C THR A 166 22.91 22.42 7.98
N SER A 167 22.39 21.28 7.51
CA SER A 167 21.92 21.10 6.15
C SER A 167 20.62 20.30 6.12
N THR A 168 19.94 20.31 4.98
CA THR A 168 18.74 19.52 4.67
C THR A 168 18.87 18.89 3.29
N CYS A 169 18.16 17.80 3.04
CA CYS A 169 18.08 17.20 1.71
C CYS A 169 16.80 17.65 1.01
N CYS A 170 16.91 18.17 -0.21
CA CYS A 170 15.76 18.51 -1.05
C CYS A 170 15.94 17.98 -2.47
N GLY A 171 15.03 17.11 -2.92
CA GLY A 171 15.09 16.52 -4.26
C GLY A 171 16.42 15.82 -4.58
N GLY A 172 17.05 15.21 -3.57
CA GLY A 172 18.37 14.59 -3.71
C GLY A 172 19.57 15.54 -3.71
N THR A 173 19.35 16.85 -3.47
CA THR A 173 20.42 17.84 -3.31
C THR A 173 20.54 18.27 -1.85
N VAL A 174 21.76 18.27 -1.31
CA VAL A 174 22.05 18.81 0.02
C VAL A 174 22.06 20.34 -0.03
N ARG A 175 21.28 20.97 0.85
CA ARG A 175 21.13 22.42 1.00
C ARG A 175 21.52 22.83 2.42
N ASP A 176 22.10 24.01 2.59
CA ASP A 176 22.36 24.52 3.93
C ASP A 176 21.04 24.89 4.64
N GLN A 177 20.98 24.69 5.95
CA GLN A 177 19.85 25.14 6.74
C GLN A 177 19.89 26.66 6.85
N VAL A 178 18.77 27.27 6.52
CA VAL A 178 18.55 28.70 6.72
C VAL A 178 18.30 29.01 8.20
N SER A 179 18.90 30.09 8.67
CA SER A 179 18.69 30.63 10.02
C SER A 179 17.44 31.50 10.06
N ALA A 180 16.65 31.38 11.13
CA ALA A 180 15.48 32.23 11.36
C ALA A 180 15.81 33.74 11.27
N PRO A 181 14.91 34.58 10.72
CA PRO A 181 13.52 34.31 10.31
C PRO A 181 13.36 33.70 8.92
N ASP A 182 14.46 33.55 8.18
CA ASP A 182 14.44 32.95 6.85
C ASP A 182 14.11 31.46 6.97
N GLN A 183 13.22 31.00 6.09
CA GLN A 183 12.78 29.62 5.97
C GLN A 183 13.06 29.13 4.55
N ALA A 184 13.06 27.82 4.38
CA ALA A 184 13.17 27.19 3.09
C ALA A 184 12.05 26.18 2.93
N ILE A 185 11.49 26.09 1.73
CA ILE A 185 10.52 25.08 1.36
C ILE A 185 11.15 24.11 0.36
N CYS A 186 10.80 22.83 0.48
CA CYS A 186 11.17 21.80 -0.46
C CYS A 186 9.92 21.00 -0.84
N CYS A 187 9.63 20.93 -2.13
CA CYS A 187 8.52 20.12 -2.66
C CYS A 187 8.96 18.69 -2.97
N ILE A 188 8.00 17.79 -3.19
CA ILE A 188 8.30 16.36 -3.37
C ILE A 188 9.21 16.08 -4.58
N ASP A 189 9.12 16.89 -5.63
CA ASP A 189 9.95 16.80 -6.83
C ASP A 189 11.31 17.51 -6.72
N GLY A 190 11.58 18.15 -5.58
CA GLY A 190 12.82 18.89 -5.34
C GLY A 190 12.79 20.36 -5.68
N GLN A 191 11.65 20.96 -6.05
CA GLN A 191 11.55 22.43 -6.08
C GLN A 191 11.94 22.99 -4.71
N TYR A 192 12.83 24.00 -4.69
CA TYR A 192 13.38 24.59 -3.47
C TYR A 192 13.38 26.12 -3.56
N GLU A 193 12.88 26.78 -2.53
CA GLU A 193 12.92 28.24 -2.41
C GLU A 193 13.21 28.64 -0.96
N GLU A 194 14.10 29.62 -0.79
CA GLU A 194 14.32 30.32 0.48
C GLU A 194 13.46 31.57 0.51
N PHE A 195 12.77 31.81 1.62
CA PHE A 195 11.80 32.89 1.76
C PHE A 195 11.77 33.41 3.19
N ASN A 196 11.30 34.64 3.38
CA ASN A 196 11.17 35.23 4.71
C ASN A 196 9.79 34.95 5.28
N ALA A 197 9.70 34.04 6.24
CA ALA A 197 8.43 33.59 6.82
C ALA A 197 7.65 34.66 7.62
N LEU A 198 8.23 35.85 7.84
CA LEU A 198 7.51 36.98 8.46
C LEU A 198 6.68 37.78 7.46
N VAL A 199 7.00 37.70 6.17
CA VAL A 199 6.38 38.52 5.12
C VAL A 199 5.89 37.71 3.92
N GLU A 200 6.36 36.48 3.76
CA GLU A 200 5.96 35.57 2.68
C GLU A 200 5.29 34.32 3.26
N ASN A 201 4.32 33.78 2.53
CA ASN A 201 3.58 32.57 2.90
C ASN A 201 3.71 31.55 1.76
N ARG A 202 4.89 30.93 1.63
CA ARG A 202 5.18 29.98 0.54
C ARG A 202 4.67 28.58 0.87
N ALA A 203 4.09 27.92 -0.13
CA ALA A 203 3.61 26.54 -0.02
C ALA A 203 3.91 25.74 -1.30
N CYS A 204 4.02 24.42 -1.16
CA CYS A 204 4.11 23.50 -2.30
C CYS A 204 2.72 23.11 -2.77
N CYS A 205 2.47 23.24 -4.07
CA CYS A 205 1.34 22.64 -4.73
C CYS A 205 1.77 21.32 -5.38
N GLU A 206 1.34 20.21 -4.78
CA GLU A 206 1.69 18.87 -5.22
C GLU A 206 0.59 18.33 -6.14
N THR A 207 0.88 18.19 -7.43
CA THR A 207 -0.05 17.62 -8.41
C THR A 207 0.45 16.27 -8.91
N ARG A 208 -0.39 15.51 -9.65
CA ARG A 208 0.06 14.27 -10.29
C ARG A 208 1.18 14.48 -11.31
N SER A 209 1.32 15.69 -11.85
CA SER A 209 2.21 15.98 -12.97
C SER A 209 3.49 16.71 -12.56
N ARG A 210 3.45 17.52 -11.50
CA ARG A 210 4.58 18.33 -11.02
C ARG A 210 4.32 18.89 -9.62
N SER A 211 5.37 19.41 -9.00
CA SER A 211 5.25 20.32 -7.87
C SER A 211 5.56 21.75 -8.29
N GLU A 212 4.92 22.72 -7.62
CA GLU A 212 5.17 24.13 -7.85
C GLU A 212 5.08 24.90 -6.53
N ILE A 213 5.99 25.85 -6.30
CA ILE A 213 5.94 26.72 -5.12
C ILE A 213 5.08 27.93 -5.45
N PHE A 214 4.11 28.23 -4.59
CA PHE A 214 3.20 29.36 -4.75
C PHE A 214 3.05 30.16 -3.44
N ASP A 215 2.49 31.37 -3.55
CA ASP A 215 2.12 32.19 -2.41
C ASP A 215 0.70 31.85 -1.95
N ALA A 216 0.57 31.26 -0.77
CA ALA A 216 -0.68 30.83 -0.16
C ALA A 216 -1.58 31.97 0.31
N ASN A 217 -1.12 33.23 0.24
CA ASN A 217 -1.99 34.39 0.43
C ASN A 217 -2.77 34.75 -0.84
N THR A 218 -2.29 34.36 -2.01
CA THR A 218 -2.85 34.77 -3.31
C THR A 218 -3.33 33.61 -4.17
N HIS A 219 -2.93 32.38 -3.85
CA HIS A 219 -3.36 31.20 -4.58
C HIS A 219 -3.73 30.07 -3.62
N ARG A 220 -4.41 29.06 -4.17
CA ARG A 220 -4.71 27.80 -3.52
C ARG A 220 -4.36 26.66 -4.46
N CYS A 221 -3.75 25.61 -3.94
CA CYS A 221 -3.44 24.42 -4.73
C CYS A 221 -4.71 23.56 -4.94
N CYS A 222 -5.13 23.41 -6.20
CA CYS A 222 -6.20 22.51 -6.63
C CYS A 222 -5.60 21.34 -7.44
N GLU A 223 -6.45 20.49 -8.04
CA GLU A 223 -6.01 19.24 -8.70
C GLU A 223 -4.92 19.46 -9.78
N ASP A 224 -5.07 20.52 -10.57
CA ASP A 224 -4.18 20.83 -11.70
C ASP A 224 -3.06 21.82 -11.37
N GLY A 225 -3.07 22.42 -10.17
CA GLY A 225 -2.06 23.40 -9.76
C GLY A 225 -2.60 24.57 -8.93
N PRO A 226 -1.78 25.61 -8.74
CA PRO A 226 -2.18 26.82 -8.04
C PRO A 226 -3.25 27.61 -8.82
N VAL A 227 -4.34 27.94 -8.15
CA VAL A 227 -5.43 28.79 -8.67
C VAL A 227 -5.49 30.08 -7.87
N VAL A 228 -5.61 31.22 -8.55
CA VAL A 228 -5.64 32.56 -7.93
C VAL A 228 -6.88 32.72 -7.05
N LEU A 229 -6.71 33.18 -5.81
CA LEU A 229 -7.80 33.53 -4.91
C LEU A 229 -8.46 34.83 -5.40
N PRO A 230 -9.80 34.86 -5.56
CA PRO A 230 -10.51 36.07 -5.99
C PRO A 230 -10.35 37.25 -5.00
N ASP A 231 -10.20 36.94 -3.72
CA ASP A 231 -9.98 37.90 -2.64
C ASP A 231 -9.19 37.25 -1.48
N THR A 232 -9.03 37.95 -0.37
CA THR A 232 -8.26 37.47 0.80
C THR A 232 -9.11 36.69 1.82
N ILE A 233 -10.35 36.32 1.48
CA ILE A 233 -11.28 35.60 2.34
C ILE A 233 -10.98 34.10 2.20
N ASN A 234 -10.82 33.43 3.34
CA ASN A 234 -10.42 32.02 3.38
C ASN A 234 -11.60 31.03 3.17
N THR A 235 -12.65 31.43 2.45
CA THR A 235 -13.85 30.60 2.18
C THR A 235 -13.71 29.77 0.92
N TYR A 236 -12.87 30.16 -0.05
CA TYR A 236 -12.73 29.38 -1.29
C TYR A 236 -12.15 27.99 -1.04
N GLN A 237 -12.69 26.93 -1.63
CA GLN A 237 -12.09 25.59 -1.64
C GLN A 237 -12.00 25.05 -3.06
N CYS A 238 -11.25 23.96 -3.26
CA CYS A 238 -11.14 23.33 -4.57
C CYS A 238 -12.24 22.28 -4.77
N CYS A 239 -12.86 22.30 -5.94
CA CYS A 239 -13.65 21.20 -6.48
C CYS A 239 -12.98 20.72 -7.76
N GLY A 240 -12.16 19.67 -7.65
CA GLY A 240 -11.23 19.29 -8.73
C GLY A 240 -10.20 20.40 -8.98
N ALA A 241 -10.18 20.93 -10.21
CA ALA A 241 -9.24 21.97 -10.64
C ALA A 241 -9.73 23.41 -10.40
N GLU A 242 -11.00 23.62 -10.03
CA GLU A 242 -11.60 24.96 -9.90
C GLU A 242 -11.85 25.34 -8.43
N LEU A 243 -11.84 26.66 -8.17
CA LEU A 243 -12.23 27.20 -6.87
C LEU A 243 -13.74 27.43 -6.81
N TYR A 244 -14.32 27.19 -5.65
CA TYR A 244 -15.69 27.55 -5.31
C TYR A 244 -15.74 28.21 -3.93
N ASP A 245 -16.70 29.11 -3.72
CA ASP A 245 -16.94 29.69 -2.40
C ASP A 245 -17.78 28.71 -1.58
N VAL A 246 -17.23 28.25 -0.45
CA VAL A 246 -17.96 27.34 0.46
C VAL A 246 -19.15 27.99 1.11
N ASP A 247 -19.34 29.30 1.05
CA ASP A 247 -20.54 29.96 1.58
C ASP A 247 -21.68 29.98 0.54
N GLU A 248 -21.37 29.87 -0.75
CA GLU A 248 -22.35 29.95 -1.85
C GLU A 248 -22.61 28.61 -2.53
N GLN A 249 -21.63 27.70 -2.53
CA GLN A 249 -21.65 26.48 -3.33
C GLN A 249 -21.17 25.25 -2.54
N ASP A 250 -21.61 24.08 -2.96
CA ASP A 250 -21.15 22.77 -2.50
C ASP A 250 -20.45 22.03 -3.64
N CYS A 251 -19.38 21.30 -3.31
CA CYS A 251 -18.73 20.38 -4.23
C CYS A 251 -19.18 18.94 -3.97
N CYS A 252 -19.72 18.27 -4.99
CA CYS A 252 -20.11 16.87 -4.92
C CYS A 252 -19.48 16.09 -6.09
N ASP A 253 -18.54 15.18 -5.78
CA ASP A 253 -17.79 14.38 -6.77
C ASP A 253 -17.20 15.21 -7.94
N GLY A 254 -16.60 16.37 -7.62
CA GLY A 254 -16.00 17.24 -8.63
C GLY A 254 -17.00 18.12 -9.40
N VAL A 255 -18.28 18.08 -9.06
CA VAL A 255 -19.32 18.93 -9.63
C VAL A 255 -19.77 19.99 -8.62
N LEU A 256 -19.86 21.25 -9.06
CA LEU A 256 -20.34 22.36 -8.25
C LEU A 256 -21.86 22.48 -8.30
N TYR A 257 -22.44 22.70 -7.11
CA TYR A 257 -23.86 22.96 -6.91
C TYR A 257 -24.03 24.25 -6.12
N ASP A 258 -25.02 25.06 -6.48
CA ASP A 258 -25.42 26.19 -5.63
C ASP A 258 -26.02 25.64 -4.33
N LYS A 259 -25.61 26.23 -3.20
CA LYS A 259 -26.05 25.79 -1.88
C LYS A 259 -27.56 25.88 -1.72
N GLN A 260 -28.13 24.80 -1.21
CA GLN A 260 -29.54 24.72 -0.84
C GLN A 260 -29.66 24.24 0.59
N ASP A 261 -30.64 24.80 1.31
CA ASP A 261 -31.01 24.32 2.64
C ASP A 261 -31.49 22.87 2.53
N ASP A 262 -31.12 22.04 3.49
CA ASP A 262 -31.49 20.62 3.54
C ASP A 262 -31.05 19.81 2.31
N TYR A 263 -29.94 20.18 1.65
CA TYR A 263 -29.28 19.33 0.64
C TYR A 263 -27.98 18.73 1.17
N MET A 264 -27.67 17.52 0.70
CA MET A 264 -26.45 16.80 1.08
C MET A 264 -25.84 16.11 -0.13
N CYS A 265 -24.51 16.15 -0.23
CA CYS A 265 -23.75 15.28 -1.12
C CYS A 265 -23.52 13.89 -0.49
N CYS A 266 -23.87 12.82 -1.19
CA CYS A 266 -23.53 11.45 -0.83
C CYS A 266 -23.09 10.66 -2.07
N GLY A 267 -21.80 10.32 -2.14
CA GLY A 267 -21.18 9.81 -3.35
C GLY A 267 -21.24 10.86 -4.48
N THR A 268 -21.96 10.54 -5.54
CA THR A 268 -22.15 11.42 -6.70
C THR A 268 -23.50 12.14 -6.70
N GLN A 269 -24.32 11.93 -5.67
CA GLN A 269 -25.67 12.47 -5.58
C GLN A 269 -25.72 13.67 -4.63
N TYR A 270 -26.12 14.82 -5.16
CA TYR A 270 -26.51 15.99 -4.38
C TYR A 270 -28.04 15.99 -4.29
N SER A 271 -28.59 15.80 -3.10
CA SER A 271 -30.02 15.48 -2.93
C SER A 271 -30.66 16.21 -1.76
N ASP A 272 -31.94 16.52 -1.92
CA ASP A 272 -32.83 17.02 -0.87
C ASP A 272 -33.00 15.95 0.22
N VAL A 273 -32.67 16.31 1.45
CA VAL A 273 -32.73 15.46 2.64
C VAL A 273 -33.74 15.96 3.66
N SER A 274 -34.61 16.90 3.31
CA SER A 274 -35.66 17.46 4.18
C SER A 274 -36.66 16.43 4.69
N ALA A 275 -36.75 15.27 4.03
CA ALA A 275 -37.60 14.16 4.44
C ALA A 275 -36.94 13.21 5.46
N LEU A 276 -35.67 13.41 5.80
CA LEU A 276 -34.89 12.55 6.71
C LEU A 276 -34.64 13.26 8.03
N ASP A 277 -34.81 12.56 9.16
CA ASP A 277 -34.59 13.12 10.49
C ASP A 277 -33.08 13.27 10.79
N PHE A 278 -32.28 12.28 10.38
CA PHE A 278 -30.82 12.28 10.54
C PHE A 278 -30.13 11.77 9.26
N PRO A 279 -30.10 12.59 8.18
CA PRO A 279 -29.49 12.20 6.91
C PRO A 279 -28.02 11.87 7.10
N THR A 280 -27.63 10.67 6.69
CA THR A 280 -26.26 10.17 6.84
C THR A 280 -25.85 9.41 5.59
N CYS A 281 -24.61 9.61 5.15
CA CYS A 281 -24.03 8.88 4.03
C CYS A 281 -23.24 7.65 4.52
N CYS A 282 -23.45 6.50 3.86
CA CYS A 282 -22.63 5.29 4.03
C CYS A 282 -22.11 4.87 2.65
N GLY A 283 -20.82 5.11 2.39
CA GLY A 283 -20.29 5.00 1.02
C GLY A 283 -20.96 6.03 0.11
N SER A 284 -21.77 5.57 -0.86
CA SER A 284 -22.62 6.39 -1.73
C SER A 284 -24.12 6.26 -1.42
N THR A 285 -24.47 5.57 -0.34
CA THR A 285 -25.86 5.33 0.06
C THR A 285 -26.29 6.33 1.12
N LEU A 286 -27.26 7.18 0.78
CA LEU A 286 -27.92 8.07 1.73
C LEU A 286 -29.00 7.29 2.51
N TYR A 287 -28.97 7.38 3.85
CA TYR A 287 -29.97 6.77 4.72
C TYR A 287 -30.27 7.67 5.92
N ASP A 288 -31.40 7.40 6.59
CA ASP A 288 -31.77 8.08 7.84
C ASP A 288 -31.26 7.29 9.05
N ALA A 289 -30.30 7.86 9.77
CA ALA A 289 -29.73 7.25 10.97
C ALA A 289 -30.67 7.32 12.20
N GLY A 290 -31.74 8.10 12.13
CA GLY A 290 -32.77 8.20 13.16
C GLY A 290 -33.80 7.08 13.11
N VAL A 291 -33.93 6.42 11.96
CA VAL A 291 -34.92 5.36 11.76
C VAL A 291 -34.34 4.00 12.16
N GLY A 292 -34.89 3.43 13.21
CA GLY A 292 -34.53 2.08 13.69
C GLY A 292 -33.12 2.00 14.29
N ALA A 293 -32.49 0.84 14.18
CA ALA A 293 -31.12 0.63 14.64
C ALA A 293 -30.13 0.58 13.47
N LEU A 294 -30.41 1.30 12.38
CA LEU A 294 -29.57 1.34 11.19
C LEU A 294 -28.21 2.00 11.47
N ARG A 295 -27.14 1.41 10.97
CA ARG A 295 -25.75 1.90 11.10
C ARG A 295 -24.99 1.67 9.80
N CYS A 296 -23.93 2.45 9.61
CA CYS A 296 -22.99 2.25 8.52
C CYS A 296 -21.84 1.33 8.96
N CYS A 297 -21.46 0.39 8.10
CA CYS A 297 -20.28 -0.45 8.25
C CYS A 297 -19.61 -0.60 6.87
N ALA A 298 -18.38 -0.10 6.74
CA ALA A 298 -17.74 0.11 5.43
C ALA A 298 -18.63 0.96 4.49
N GLU A 299 -19.12 0.39 3.39
CA GLU A 299 -20.02 1.07 2.44
C GLU A 299 -21.48 0.57 2.55
N GLY A 300 -21.77 -0.32 3.50
CA GLY A 300 -23.07 -0.95 3.67
C GLY A 300 -23.83 -0.43 4.88
N VAL A 301 -25.12 -0.14 4.68
CA VAL A 301 -26.08 0.13 5.77
C VAL A 301 -26.61 -1.20 6.31
N TYR A 302 -26.52 -1.40 7.62
CA TYR A 302 -27.02 -2.61 8.31
C TYR A 302 -27.87 -2.24 9.53
N ASN A 303 -28.68 -3.17 10.02
CA ASN A 303 -29.49 -2.99 11.21
C ASN A 303 -28.82 -3.65 12.42
N LEU A 304 -28.54 -2.91 13.50
CA LEU A 304 -27.94 -3.44 14.72
C LEU A 304 -28.76 -4.53 15.43
N ASN A 305 -30.05 -4.64 15.12
CA ASN A 305 -30.88 -5.71 15.67
C ASN A 305 -30.62 -7.06 14.99
N ASP A 306 -30.15 -7.03 13.74
CA ASP A 306 -29.97 -8.20 12.89
C ASP A 306 -28.49 -8.58 12.75
N ASP A 307 -27.60 -7.58 12.73
CA ASP A 307 -26.17 -7.73 12.45
C ASP A 307 -25.29 -6.86 13.38
N THR A 308 -23.99 -7.16 13.44
CA THR A 308 -23.00 -6.31 14.13
C THR A 308 -21.77 -6.09 13.24
N CYS A 309 -21.22 -4.86 13.28
CA CYS A 309 -20.00 -4.51 12.54
C CYS A 309 -18.76 -4.93 13.34
N VAL A 310 -17.93 -5.83 12.79
CA VAL A 310 -16.68 -6.28 13.44
C VAL A 310 -15.48 -5.82 12.63
N GLN A 311 -14.79 -4.79 13.12
CA GLN A 311 -13.55 -4.30 12.52
C GLN A 311 -12.45 -5.38 12.63
N GLN A 312 -11.94 -5.86 11.50
CA GLN A 312 -10.65 -6.55 11.48
C GLN A 312 -9.51 -5.51 11.38
N GLU A 313 -8.35 -5.80 11.97
CA GLU A 313 -7.22 -4.86 12.08
C GLU A 313 -6.87 -4.22 10.71
N CYS A 314 -7.17 -2.93 10.56
CA CYS A 314 -6.72 -2.13 9.42
C CYS A 314 -5.20 -1.87 9.59
N ARG A 315 -4.37 -2.51 8.77
CA ARG A 315 -2.94 -2.16 8.65
C ARG A 315 -2.79 -1.05 7.63
N ARG A 316 -2.15 0.06 8.02
CA ARG A 316 -1.69 1.10 7.09
C ARG A 316 -0.91 0.44 5.93
N CYS A 317 -1.32 0.69 4.70
CA CYS A 317 -0.41 0.60 3.56
C CYS A 317 0.50 1.83 3.63
N GLY A 318 1.56 1.70 4.41
CA GLY A 318 2.63 2.69 4.55
C GLY A 318 3.85 1.93 5.04
N GLU A 319 4.64 1.53 4.05
CA GLU A 319 5.93 0.81 4.09
C GLU A 319 5.89 -0.73 4.08
N ARG A 320 5.88 -1.23 2.82
CA ARG A 320 6.32 -2.55 2.28
C ARG A 320 5.29 -3.71 2.21
N GLU A 321 4.52 -3.70 1.09
CA GLU A 321 3.91 -4.77 0.23
C GLU A 321 3.41 -6.12 0.87
N PHE A 322 2.27 -6.74 0.54
CA PHE A 322 1.39 -6.80 -0.65
C PHE A 322 -0.10 -6.92 -0.24
N CYS A 323 -1.00 -6.16 -0.88
CA CYS A 323 -2.44 -6.47 -0.93
C CYS A 323 -2.71 -7.22 -2.25
N ALA A 324 -3.12 -8.50 -2.17
CA ALA A 324 -3.55 -9.23 -3.36
C ALA A 324 -4.91 -8.70 -3.81
N ALA A 325 -4.96 -8.15 -5.02
CA ALA A 325 -6.20 -7.81 -5.70
C ALA A 325 -7.02 -9.09 -5.90
N SER A 326 -8.21 -9.16 -5.30
CA SER A 326 -9.23 -10.10 -5.80
C SER A 326 -9.89 -9.46 -7.00
N THR A 327 -9.46 -9.87 -8.18
CA THR A 327 -10.27 -9.78 -9.38
C THR A 327 -11.53 -10.62 -9.17
N SER A 328 -12.68 -9.98 -8.92
CA SER A 328 -13.95 -10.65 -9.21
C SER A 328 -14.13 -10.63 -10.72
N SER A 329 -13.50 -11.63 -11.32
CA SER A 329 -13.82 -12.19 -12.61
C SER A 329 -15.33 -12.27 -12.81
N ALA A 330 -15.75 -11.82 -13.98
CA ALA A 330 -17.02 -12.16 -14.58
C ALA A 330 -17.30 -13.65 -14.41
N THR A 331 -18.36 -13.98 -13.67
CA THR A 331 -19.04 -15.26 -13.81
C THR A 331 -20.06 -15.16 -14.95
N GLY A 332 -19.55 -15.03 -16.17
CA GLY A 332 -20.05 -15.87 -17.26
C GLY A 332 -19.01 -16.97 -17.41
N PRO A 333 -19.38 -18.26 -17.40
CA PRO A 333 -19.89 -18.86 -18.62
C PRO A 333 -20.90 -20.02 -18.40
N LEU A 334 -21.42 -20.58 -19.51
CA LEU A 334 -22.13 -21.88 -19.62
C LEU A 334 -23.67 -21.91 -19.59
N ALA A 335 -24.38 -20.87 -20.05
CA ALA A 335 -25.81 -21.00 -20.40
C ALA A 335 -26.13 -20.85 -21.90
N THR A 336 -25.20 -20.43 -22.75
CA THR A 336 -25.50 -20.19 -24.19
C THR A 336 -24.68 -21.03 -25.17
N VAL A 337 -23.69 -21.79 -24.73
CA VAL A 337 -22.96 -22.75 -25.60
C VAL A 337 -23.73 -24.08 -25.75
N LEU A 338 -24.64 -24.40 -24.82
CA LEU A 338 -25.56 -25.54 -24.93
C LEU A 338 -26.77 -25.28 -25.85
N ALA A 339 -27.07 -24.02 -26.20
CA ALA A 339 -28.16 -23.66 -27.10
C ALA A 339 -27.76 -23.75 -28.60
N VAL A 340 -26.46 -23.67 -28.92
CA VAL A 340 -25.98 -23.78 -30.32
C VAL A 340 -25.62 -25.23 -30.68
N ALA A 341 -25.21 -26.06 -29.71
CA ALA A 341 -24.99 -27.49 -29.92
C ALA A 341 -26.31 -28.29 -30.09
N ALA A 342 -27.42 -27.84 -29.50
CA ALA A 342 -28.74 -28.47 -29.70
C ALA A 342 -29.41 -28.07 -31.04
N ALA A 343 -29.04 -26.93 -31.63
CA ALA A 343 -29.55 -26.47 -32.92
C ALA A 343 -28.86 -27.13 -34.13
N LEU A 344 -27.61 -27.60 -33.99
CA LEU A 344 -26.92 -28.31 -35.06
C LEU A 344 -27.27 -29.81 -35.14
N ILE A 345 -27.83 -30.42 -34.09
CA ILE A 345 -28.24 -31.83 -34.09
C ILE A 345 -29.67 -31.99 -34.65
N LEU A 346 -30.56 -30.98 -34.51
CA LEU A 346 -31.88 -31.02 -35.16
C LEU A 346 -31.87 -30.66 -36.67
N ALA A 347 -30.78 -30.11 -37.20
CA ALA A 347 -30.62 -29.81 -38.63
C ALA A 347 -30.00 -30.96 -39.44
N LEU A 348 -29.71 -32.10 -38.80
CA LEU A 348 -29.14 -33.31 -39.44
C LEU A 348 -30.08 -34.54 -39.37
N THR A 349 -31.34 -34.37 -38.94
CA THR A 349 -32.35 -35.46 -38.90
C THR A 349 -33.70 -35.11 -39.54
N VAL A 350 -33.72 -34.18 -40.52
CA VAL A 350 -34.80 -34.05 -41.51
C VAL A 350 -34.19 -34.03 -42.89
#